data_AF-A0A7V5WNF0-F1
#
_entry.id   AF-A0A7V5WNF0-F1
#
_cell.length_a   1.000
_cell.length_b   1.000
_cell.length_c   1.000
_cell.angle_alpha   90.00
_cell.angle_beta   90.00
_cell.angle_gamma   90.00
#
_symmetry.space_group_name_H-M   'P 1'
#
loop_
_entity.id
_entity.type
_entity.pdbx_description
1 polymer ?
#
loop_
_entity_poly.entity_id
_entity_poly.type
_entity_poly.pdbx_seq_one_letter_code
_entity_poly.pdbx_strand_id
1 'polypeptide(L)'
;MRVALFVTCLADQLFPELGLASVKLLRHLGVDIEFPEAQTCCGQPAYNAGYLDETKEIAEHHIGLFTDYDYVVLPSGSCGAMVKTHYPEMFRESAKTYEASKDLANRTYELTSF
;
A
#
# COMPACT_ATOMS: atom_id res chain seq x y z
N MET A 1 15.85 9.60 -2.19
CA MET A 1 14.91 8.49 -2.46
C MET A 1 14.18 8.21 -1.17
N ARG A 2 12.87 8.47 -1.11
CA ARG A 2 12.02 8.25 0.06
C ARG A 2 11.22 6.97 -0.14
N VAL A 3 11.46 5.98 0.70
CA VAL A 3 10.80 4.68 0.64
C VAL A 3 9.87 4.56 1.84
N ALA A 4 8.58 4.34 1.61
CA ALA A 4 7.64 4.06 2.68
C ALA A 4 7.46 2.55 2.87
N LEU A 5 7.44 2.11 4.13
CA LEU A 5 6.93 0.79 4.48
C LEU A 5 5.41 0.89 4.72
N PHE A 6 4.62 0.25 3.85
CA PHE A 6 3.24 -0.05 4.15
C PHE A 6 3.18 -1.39 4.89
N VAL A 7 3.06 -1.33 6.22
CA VAL A 7 3.18 -2.53 7.07
C VAL A 7 2.04 -3.53 6.85
N THR A 8 0.88 -3.04 6.42
CA THR A 8 -0.41 -3.74 6.31
C THR A 8 -1.10 -4.00 7.65
N CYS A 9 -2.44 -3.96 7.66
CA CYS A 9 -3.24 -4.05 8.88
C CYS A 9 -3.10 -5.39 9.62
N LEU A 10 -2.99 -6.52 8.91
CA LEU A 10 -2.85 -7.82 9.56
C LEU A 10 -1.46 -8.02 10.16
N ALA A 11 -0.41 -7.56 9.47
CA ALA A 11 0.93 -7.63 10.04
C ALA A 11 1.02 -6.78 11.31
N ASP A 12 0.49 -5.56 11.27
CA ASP A 12 0.53 -4.65 12.43
C ASP A 12 -0.23 -5.21 13.65
N GLN A 13 -1.41 -5.79 13.42
CA GLN A 13 -2.30 -6.20 14.52
C GLN A 13 -2.07 -7.63 15.00
N LEU A 14 -1.62 -8.54 14.13
CA LEU A 14 -1.56 -9.98 14.42
C LEU A 14 -0.15 -10.57 14.34
N PHE A 15 0.74 -9.99 13.53
CA PHE A 15 2.07 -10.51 13.26
C PHE A 15 3.13 -9.40 13.24
N PRO A 16 3.26 -8.61 14.33
CA PRO A 16 4.12 -7.42 14.35
C PRO A 16 5.60 -7.74 14.06
N GLU A 17 6.04 -8.97 14.34
CA GLU A 17 7.36 -9.49 13.99
C GLU A 17 7.64 -9.45 12.48
N LEU A 18 6.61 -9.58 11.62
CA LEU A 18 6.73 -9.46 10.16
C LEU A 18 7.14 -8.03 9.76
N GLY A 19 6.48 -7.03 10.35
CA GLY A 19 6.82 -5.62 10.13
C GLY A 19 8.25 -5.31 10.60
N LEU A 20 8.61 -5.75 11.80
CA LEU A 20 9.97 -5.59 12.35
C LEU A 20 11.03 -6.29 11.50
N ALA A 21 10.77 -7.50 11.00
CA ALA A 21 11.67 -8.23 10.12
C ALA A 21 11.85 -7.52 8.78
N SER A 22 10.78 -6.98 8.21
CA SER A 22 10.81 -6.19 6.97
C SER A 22 11.68 -4.95 7.13
N VAL A 23 11.54 -4.23 8.25
CA VAL A 23 12.39 -3.08 8.59
C VAL A 23 13.86 -3.47 8.70
N LYS A 24 14.16 -4.55 9.43
CA LYS A 24 15.54 -5.03 9.62
C LYS A 24 16.19 -5.41 8.29
N LEU A 25 15.47 -6.12 7.43
CA LEU A 25 15.96 -6.53 6.11
C LEU A 25 16.26 -5.32 5.23
N LEU A 26 15.30 -4.42 5.06
CA LEU A 26 15.44 -3.25 4.18
C LEU A 26 16.59 -2.34 4.64
N ARG A 27 16.69 -2.08 5.95
CA ARG A 27 17.81 -1.30 6.50
C ARG A 27 19.15 -2.00 6.38
N HIS A 28 19.20 -3.32 6.52
CA HIS A 28 20.43 -4.09 6.30
C HIS A 28 20.94 -3.98 4.85
N LEU A 29 20.01 -3.88 3.89
CA LEU A 29 20.30 -3.66 2.48
C LEU A 29 20.60 -2.18 2.13
N GLY A 30 20.63 -1.29 3.13
CA GLY A 30 20.94 0.13 2.95
C GLY A 30 19.76 0.99 2.50
N VAL A 31 18.53 0.48 2.57
CA VAL A 31 17.32 1.25 2.26
C VAL A 31 16.90 2.06 3.48
N ASP A 32 16.82 3.38 3.32
CA ASP A 32 16.22 4.27 4.33
C ASP A 32 14.70 4.27 4.16
N ILE A 33 14.01 3.75 5.18
CA ILE A 33 12.56 3.53 5.15
C ILE A 33 11.84 4.36 6.20
N GLU A 34 10.74 4.98 5.78
CA GLU A 34 9.85 5.77 6.61
C GLU A 34 8.54 4.98 6.85
N PHE A 35 7.90 5.25 7.99
CA PHE A 35 6.60 4.68 8.33
C PHE A 35 5.61 5.83 8.57
N PRO A 36 4.71 6.15 7.62
CA PRO A 36 3.67 7.14 7.87
C PRO A 36 2.65 6.60 8.88
N GLU A 37 2.46 7.28 10.02
CA GLU A 37 1.60 6.80 11.12
C GLU A 37 0.10 6.75 10.77
N ALA A 38 -0.34 7.55 9.79
CA ALA A 38 -1.74 7.61 9.37
C ALA A 38 -2.15 6.45 8.42
N GLN A 39 -1.39 5.35 8.40
CA GLN A 39 -1.74 4.15 7.63
C GLN A 39 -3.04 3.53 8.11
N THR A 40 -3.82 3.01 7.15
CA THR A 40 -5.03 2.23 7.38
C THR A 40 -4.96 0.91 6.60
N CYS A 41 -6.04 0.14 6.56
CA CYS A 41 -6.13 -1.04 5.69
C CYS A 41 -6.04 -0.65 4.21
N CYS A 42 -5.62 -1.58 3.34
CA CYS A 42 -5.70 -1.39 1.88
C CYS A 42 -7.14 -1.52 1.33
N GLY A 43 -8.13 -1.85 2.17
CA GLY A 43 -9.54 -1.98 1.77
C GLY A 43 -9.92 -3.32 1.15
N GLN A 44 -8.98 -4.25 0.94
CA GLN A 44 -9.26 -5.53 0.26
C GLN A 44 -10.39 -6.36 0.91
N PRO A 45 -10.53 -6.47 2.25
CA PRO A 45 -11.66 -7.19 2.83
C PRO A 45 -13.02 -6.59 2.47
N ALA A 46 -13.13 -5.26 2.45
CA ALA A 46 -14.36 -4.56 2.06
C ALA A 46 -14.65 -4.75 0.56
N TYR A 47 -13.62 -4.66 -0.27
CA TYR A 47 -13.70 -4.91 -1.71
C TYR A 47 -14.26 -6.30 -2.01
N ASN A 48 -13.69 -7.33 -1.39
CA ASN A 48 -14.10 -8.72 -1.58
C ASN A 48 -15.55 -8.98 -1.11
N ALA A 49 -16.05 -8.19 -0.17
CA ALA A 49 -17.41 -8.28 0.34
C ALA A 49 -18.42 -7.41 -0.45
N GLY A 50 -17.98 -6.68 -1.47
CA GLY A 50 -18.83 -5.87 -2.34
C GLY A 50 -19.09 -4.44 -1.83
N TYR A 51 -18.43 -4.00 -0.76
CA TYR A 51 -18.51 -2.65 -0.21
C TYR A 51 -17.61 -1.69 -1.00
N LEU A 52 -17.97 -1.44 -2.27
CA LEU A 52 -17.13 -0.72 -3.22
C LEU A 52 -16.96 0.76 -2.87
N ASP A 53 -18.00 1.41 -2.36
CA ASP A 53 -17.94 2.84 -2.06
C ASP A 53 -17.05 3.08 -0.82
N GLU A 54 -17.19 2.26 0.22
CA GLU A 54 -16.31 2.26 1.39
C GLU A 54 -14.86 1.91 1.02
N THR A 55 -14.69 0.98 0.07
CA THR A 55 -13.35 0.65 -0.44
C THR A 55 -12.71 1.84 -1.16
N LYS A 56 -13.49 2.61 -1.93
CA LYS A 56 -12.98 3.81 -2.62
C LYS A 56 -12.53 4.87 -1.62
N GLU A 57 -13.29 5.13 -0.56
CA GLU A 57 -12.88 6.07 0.49
C GLU A 57 -11.53 5.66 1.14
N ILE A 58 -11.39 4.37 1.45
CA ILE A 58 -10.13 3.82 1.98
C ILE A 58 -8.98 3.98 0.97
N ALA A 59 -9.23 3.67 -0.30
CA ALA A 59 -8.23 3.75 -1.35
C ALA A 59 -7.79 5.19 -1.63
N GLU A 60 -8.69 6.18 -1.58
CA GLU A 60 -8.35 7.60 -1.74
C GLU A 60 -7.45 8.10 -0.60
N HIS A 61 -7.76 7.73 0.65
CA HIS A 61 -6.87 8.01 1.79
C HIS A 61 -5.50 7.36 1.60
N HIS A 62 -5.48 6.08 1.21
CA HIS A 62 -4.25 5.34 0.96
C HIS A 62 -3.40 5.97 -0.16
N ILE A 63 -4.03 6.41 -1.27
CA ILE A 63 -3.35 7.13 -2.36
C ILE A 63 -2.74 8.43 -1.85
N GLY A 64 -3.52 9.24 -1.12
CA GLY A 64 -3.06 10.50 -0.54
C GLY A 64 -1.86 10.31 0.39
N LEU A 65 -1.93 9.32 1.29
CA LEU A 65 -0.90 9.05 2.28
C LEU A 65 0.48 8.78 1.68
N PHE A 66 0.51 8.07 0.55
CA PHE A 66 1.76 7.67 -0.08
C PHE A 66 2.21 8.58 -1.21
N THR A 67 1.50 9.67 -1.53
CA THR A 67 1.77 10.51 -2.73
C THR A 67 3.22 11.04 -2.78
N ASP A 68 3.80 11.41 -1.64
CA ASP A 68 5.12 12.08 -1.59
C ASP A 68 6.33 11.12 -1.45
N TYR A 69 6.11 9.82 -1.65
CA TYR A 69 7.17 8.79 -1.58
C TYR A 69 7.59 8.31 -2.96
N ASP A 70 8.87 8.04 -3.15
CA ASP A 70 9.37 7.49 -4.41
C ASP A 70 8.97 6.02 -4.59
N TYR A 71 8.92 5.26 -3.49
CA TYR A 71 8.54 3.85 -3.47
C TYR A 71 7.70 3.50 -2.25
N VAL A 72 6.80 2.54 -2.41
CA VAL A 72 6.04 1.91 -1.31
C VAL A 72 6.35 0.43 -1.31
N VAL A 73 6.79 -0.10 -0.18
CA VAL A 73 7.14 -1.52 -0.02
C VAL A 73 6.22 -2.13 1.02
N LEU A 74 5.76 -3.37 0.79
CA LEU A 74 4.89 -4.05 1.74
C LEU A 74 5.09 -5.57 1.76
N PRO A 75 4.93 -6.23 2.92
CA PRO A 75 5.09 -7.68 3.05
C PRO A 75 3.75 -8.43 2.84
N SER A 76 3.02 -8.13 1.76
CA SER A 76 1.72 -8.77 1.49
C SER A 76 1.36 -8.78 0.00
N GLY A 77 1.31 -9.97 -0.58
CA GLY A 77 0.84 -10.12 -1.97
C GLY A 77 -0.60 -9.67 -2.17
N SER A 78 -1.49 -9.86 -1.19
CA SER A 78 -2.90 -9.52 -1.32
C SER A 78 -3.12 -8.01 -1.30
N CYS A 79 -2.47 -7.28 -0.37
CA CYS A 79 -2.46 -5.83 -0.37
C CYS A 79 -1.75 -5.25 -1.59
N GLY A 80 -0.68 -5.91 -2.06
CA GLY A 80 0.03 -5.54 -3.27
C GLY A 80 -0.87 -5.62 -4.51
N ALA A 81 -1.61 -6.72 -4.67
CA ALA A 81 -2.60 -6.86 -5.74
C ALA A 81 -3.74 -5.82 -5.63
N MET A 82 -4.19 -5.51 -4.41
CA MET A 82 -5.19 -4.47 -4.18
C MET A 82 -4.75 -3.12 -4.75
N VAL A 83 -3.55 -2.68 -4.39
CA VAL A 83 -3.01 -1.39 -4.87
C VAL A 83 -2.66 -1.45 -6.35
N LYS A 84 -2.02 -2.53 -6.82
CA LYS A 84 -1.48 -2.60 -8.19
C LYS A 84 -2.54 -2.88 -9.26
N THR A 85 -3.63 -3.55 -8.91
CA THR A 85 -4.64 -4.01 -9.88
C THR A 85 -6.03 -3.43 -9.58
N HIS A 86 -6.49 -3.55 -8.34
CA HIS A 86 -7.89 -3.23 -8.02
C HIS A 86 -8.13 -1.73 -7.84
N TYR A 87 -7.18 -0.95 -7.30
CA TYR A 87 -7.32 0.50 -7.22
C TYR A 87 -7.51 1.15 -8.61
N PRO A 88 -6.62 0.93 -9.60
CA PRO A 88 -6.85 1.45 -10.95
C PRO A 88 -8.18 1.02 -11.57
N GLU A 89 -8.59 -0.23 -11.37
CA GLU A 89 -9.87 -0.70 -11.90
C GLU A 89 -11.07 0.02 -11.29
N MET A 90 -11.08 0.22 -9.97
CA MET A 90 -12.17 0.91 -9.27
C MET A 90 -12.33 2.38 -9.69
N PHE A 91 -11.24 3.04 -10.10
CA PHE A 91 -11.24 4.46 -10.43
C PHE A 91 -11.25 4.77 -11.92
N ARG A 92 -11.46 3.80 -12.82
CA ARG A 92 -11.44 4.01 -14.29
C ARG A 92 -12.29 5.19 -14.78
N GLU A 93 -13.39 5.50 -14.10
CA GLU A 93 -14.31 6.59 -14.46
C GLU A 93 -13.91 7.96 -13.87
N SER A 94 -12.99 8.01 -12.90
CA SER A 94 -12.44 9.24 -12.32
C SER A 94 -11.02 9.49 -12.84
N ALA A 95 -10.88 10.28 -13.90
CA ALA A 95 -9.58 10.49 -14.56
C ALA A 95 -8.45 10.89 -13.59
N LYS A 96 -8.73 11.79 -12.63
CA LYS A 96 -7.74 12.23 -11.63
C LYS A 96 -7.32 11.10 -10.70
N THR A 97 -8.28 10.41 -10.08
CA THR A 97 -7.98 9.34 -9.11
C THR A 97 -7.42 8.11 -9.80
N TYR A 98 -7.83 7.84 -11.05
CA TYR A 98 -7.28 6.78 -11.88
C TYR A 98 -5.78 6.96 -12.10
N GLU A 99 -5.34 8.13 -12.54
CA GLU A 99 -3.91 8.37 -12.76
C GLU A 99 -3.12 8.34 -11.45
N ALA A 100 -3.65 8.89 -10.36
CA ALA A 100 -3.01 8.80 -9.04
C ALA A 100 -2.90 7.35 -8.54
N SER A 101 -3.92 6.52 -8.77
CA SER A 101 -3.88 5.10 -8.41
C SER A 101 -2.88 4.30 -9.25
N LYS A 102 -2.74 4.63 -10.54
CA LYS A 102 -1.74 4.02 -11.42
C LYS A 102 -0.32 4.42 -11.04
N ASP A 103 -0.11 5.69 -10.70
CA ASP A 103 1.17 6.17 -10.18
C ASP A 103 1.57 5.38 -8.95
N LEU A 104 0.68 5.32 -7.94
CA LEU A 104 0.92 4.52 -6.73
C LEU A 104 1.18 3.04 -7.06
N ALA A 105 0.38 2.44 -7.94
CA ALA A 105 0.55 1.05 -8.38
C ALA A 105 1.95 0.78 -8.95
N ASN A 106 2.46 1.68 -9.79
CA ASN A 106 3.76 1.52 -10.46
C ASN A 106 4.93 1.57 -9.48
N ARG A 107 4.81 2.33 -8.40
CA ARG A 107 5.86 2.47 -7.37
C ARG A 107 5.64 1.62 -6.12
N THR A 108 4.60 0.79 -6.11
CA THR A 108 4.31 -0.15 -5.03
C THR A 108 4.93 -1.51 -5.33
N TYR A 109 5.71 -2.05 -4.40
CA TYR A 109 6.37 -3.34 -4.53
C TYR A 109 6.03 -4.24 -3.34
N GLU A 110 5.74 -5.50 -3.64
CA GLU A 110 5.76 -6.53 -2.60
C GLU A 110 7.23 -6.76 -2.21
N LEU A 111 7.49 -6.99 -0.92
CA LEU A 111 8.84 -7.05 -0.33
C LEU A 111 9.82 -7.93 -1.11
N THR A 112 9.39 -9.06 -1.66
CA THR A 112 10.24 -9.99 -2.42
C THR A 112 10.48 -9.56 -3.87
N SER A 113 9.74 -8.57 -4.35
CA SER A 113 9.82 -8.00 -5.70
C SER A 113 10.42 -6.58 -5.74
N PHE A 114 10.74 -6.03 -4.57
CA PHE A 114 11.32 -4.70 -4.40
C PHE A 114 12.83 -4.70 -4.64
#